data_AF-A0A3L7XSN1-F1
#
_entry.id   AF-A0A3L7XSN1-F1
#
_cell.length_a   1.000
_cell.length_b   1.000
_cell.length_c   1.000
_cell.angle_alpha   90.00
_cell.angle_beta   90.00
_cell.angle_gamma   90.00
#
_symmetry.space_group_name_H-M   'P 1'
#
loop_
_entity.id
_entity.type
_entity.pdbx_description
1 polymer ?
#
loop_
_entity_poly.entity_id
_entity_poly.type
_entity_poly.pdbx_seq_one_letter_code
_entity_poly.pdbx_strand_id
1 'polypeptide(L)'
;MARGFVDAGYEVRFGDLAFGLDIPIFLRSLSMLHRLSRILLPVMTRLPFEWIYPTGDKQNEIRPKYHAQYAWASVIADDFLYIKKHLPERMEGKIVVTNTTTPEDIELLRARGVSHLVTSTPRLDGRSFGTNVMEAALVALAGKGRALTNAEIAGMLGAADMLPTVLALQESEK
;
A
#
# COMPACT_ATOMS: atom_id res chain seq x y z
N MET A 1 -0.18 5.09 -5.86
CA MET A 1 0.10 5.49 -4.47
C MET A 1 1.39 6.30 -4.35
N ALA A 2 2.59 5.67 -4.43
CA ALA A 2 3.89 6.32 -4.23
C ALA A 2 4.09 7.69 -4.92
N ARG A 3 3.74 7.81 -6.21
CA ARG A 3 3.87 9.07 -6.97
C ARG A 3 3.12 10.24 -6.32
N GLY A 4 1.97 10.01 -5.70
CA GLY A 4 1.20 11.07 -5.04
C GLY A 4 1.95 11.76 -3.91
N PHE A 5 2.73 11.01 -3.12
CA PHE A 5 3.58 11.58 -2.06
C PHE A 5 4.75 12.39 -2.62
N VAL A 6 5.39 11.88 -3.68
CA VAL A 6 6.48 12.59 -4.36
C VAL A 6 5.98 13.92 -4.94
N ASP A 7 4.86 13.89 -5.65
CA ASP A 7 4.29 15.09 -6.28
C ASP A 7 3.79 16.09 -5.22
N ALA A 8 3.40 15.62 -4.02
CA ALA A 8 3.06 16.45 -2.86
C ALA A 8 4.29 16.96 -2.07
N GLY A 9 5.52 16.66 -2.51
CA GLY A 9 6.75 17.17 -1.90
C GLY A 9 7.23 16.44 -0.64
N TYR A 10 6.73 15.23 -0.36
CA TYR A 10 7.20 14.44 0.77
C TYR A 10 8.64 13.95 0.56
N GLU A 11 9.44 13.90 1.63
CA GLU A 11 10.67 13.11 1.63
C GLU A 11 10.29 11.62 1.60
N VAL A 12 10.81 10.88 0.61
CA VAL A 12 10.44 9.47 0.39
C VAL A 12 11.63 8.53 0.58
N ARG A 13 11.35 7.33 1.09
CA ARG A 13 12.25 6.18 1.13
C ARG A 13 11.54 4.97 0.57
N PHE A 14 11.89 4.57 -0.64
CA PHE A 14 11.37 3.36 -1.29
C PHE A 14 12.10 2.14 -0.76
N GLY A 15 11.36 1.23 -0.14
CA GLY A 15 11.87 0.05 0.55
C GLY A 15 11.82 -1.24 -0.27
N ASP A 16 11.53 -1.18 -1.56
CA ASP A 16 11.34 -2.36 -2.42
C ASP A 16 12.50 -3.37 -2.34
N LEU A 17 13.74 -2.88 -2.28
CA LEU A 17 14.93 -3.72 -2.11
C LEU A 17 15.04 -4.31 -0.70
N ALA A 18 14.76 -3.50 0.31
CA ALA A 18 14.87 -3.90 1.71
C ALA A 18 13.82 -4.94 2.08
N PHE A 19 12.56 -4.67 1.77
CA PHE A 19 11.46 -5.56 2.14
C PHE A 19 11.23 -6.69 1.12
N GLY A 20 11.47 -6.44 -0.17
CA GLY A 20 11.26 -7.43 -1.23
C GLY A 20 12.44 -8.37 -1.46
N LEU A 21 13.68 -7.88 -1.30
CA LEU A 21 14.91 -8.65 -1.61
C LEU A 21 15.87 -8.81 -0.41
N ASP A 22 15.49 -8.32 0.78
CA ASP A 22 16.34 -8.31 1.99
C ASP A 22 17.67 -7.55 1.83
N ILE A 23 17.72 -6.60 0.90
CA ILE A 23 18.89 -5.75 0.64
C ILE A 23 18.66 -4.40 1.33
N PRO A 24 19.42 -4.01 2.36
CA PRO A 24 19.13 -2.86 3.25
C PRO A 24 19.39 -1.48 2.60
N ILE A 25 18.84 -1.25 1.40
CA ILE A 25 18.96 -0.03 0.60
C ILE A 25 17.58 0.59 0.44
N PHE A 26 17.48 1.89 0.74
CA PHE A 26 16.25 2.68 0.63
C PHE A 26 16.45 3.79 -0.40
N LEU A 27 15.72 3.73 -1.52
CA LEU A 27 15.89 4.70 -2.61
C LEU A 27 15.16 5.99 -2.27
N ARG A 28 15.74 7.14 -2.64
CA ARG A 28 15.20 8.47 -2.29
C ARG A 28 14.50 9.20 -3.43
N SER A 29 14.38 8.57 -4.60
CA SER A 29 13.71 9.19 -5.75
C SER A 29 13.02 8.16 -6.63
N LEU A 30 11.90 8.59 -7.22
CA LEU A 30 11.14 7.77 -8.15
C LEU A 30 11.95 7.44 -9.41
N SER A 31 12.83 8.35 -9.84
CA SER A 31 13.72 8.15 -10.98
C SER A 31 14.78 7.07 -10.73
N MET A 32 15.24 6.89 -9.49
CA MET A 32 16.13 5.78 -9.14
C MET A 32 15.36 4.47 -9.13
N LEU A 33 14.16 4.45 -8.55
CA LEU A 33 13.28 3.28 -8.55
C LEU A 33 12.99 2.79 -9.98
N HIS A 34 12.62 3.70 -10.89
CA HIS A 34 12.37 3.37 -12.31
C HIS A 34 13.62 2.90 -13.08
N ARG A 35 14.81 3.37 -12.72
CA ARG A 35 16.05 2.89 -13.33
C ARG A 35 16.38 1.48 -12.87
N LEU A 36 16.22 1.24 -11.57
CA LEU A 36 16.50 -0.05 -10.98
C LEU A 36 15.50 -1.11 -11.41
N SER A 37 14.21 -0.78 -11.48
CA SER A 37 13.17 -1.72 -11.93
C SER A 37 13.43 -2.22 -13.35
N ARG A 38 13.92 -1.37 -14.26
CA ARG A 38 14.31 -1.80 -15.62
C ARG A 38 15.43 -2.84 -15.65
N ILE A 39 16.29 -2.86 -14.65
CA ILE A 39 17.38 -3.82 -14.52
C ILE A 39 16.89 -5.10 -13.82
N LEU A 40 16.10 -4.96 -12.75
CA LEU A 40 15.71 -6.08 -11.91
C LEU A 40 14.50 -6.87 -12.45
N LEU A 41 13.51 -6.18 -13.03
CA LEU A 41 12.25 -6.81 -13.46
C LEU A 41 12.44 -8.01 -14.41
N PRO A 42 13.32 -7.96 -15.45
CA PRO A 42 13.51 -9.10 -16.36
C PRO A 42 13.92 -10.41 -15.67
N VAL A 43 14.60 -10.29 -14.52
CA VAL A 43 15.01 -11.43 -13.69
C VAL A 43 13.91 -11.77 -12.70
N MET A 44 13.37 -10.77 -12.01
CA MET A 44 12.33 -10.97 -10.98
C MET A 44 11.07 -11.62 -11.53
N THR A 45 10.65 -11.29 -12.76
CA THR A 45 9.47 -11.91 -13.40
C THR A 45 9.64 -13.39 -13.73
N ARG A 46 10.85 -13.93 -13.61
CA ARG A 46 11.16 -15.35 -13.83
C ARG A 46 11.26 -16.16 -12.54
N LEU A 47 11.23 -15.49 -11.38
CA LEU A 47 11.29 -16.14 -10.07
C LEU A 47 9.89 -16.60 -9.65
N PRO A 48 9.79 -17.64 -8.79
CA PRO A 48 8.52 -18.02 -8.19
C PRO A 48 7.88 -16.84 -7.44
N PHE A 49 6.60 -16.59 -7.69
CA PHE A 49 5.89 -15.45 -7.11
C PHE A 49 5.96 -15.43 -5.57
N GLU A 50 5.88 -16.60 -4.94
CA GLU A 50 5.94 -16.78 -3.48
C GLU A 50 7.26 -16.37 -2.83
N TRP A 51 8.33 -16.19 -3.63
CA TRP A 51 9.61 -15.69 -3.13
C TRP A 51 9.59 -14.18 -2.97
N ILE A 52 8.82 -13.51 -3.82
CA ILE A 52 8.79 -12.05 -3.88
C ILE A 52 7.62 -11.54 -3.05
N TYR A 53 6.47 -12.22 -3.07
CA TYR A 53 5.23 -11.79 -2.43
C TYR A 53 4.80 -12.72 -1.29
N PRO A 54 4.26 -12.19 -0.16
CA PRO A 54 3.73 -13.02 0.91
C PRO A 54 2.46 -13.77 0.48
N THR A 55 2.56 -15.10 0.32
CA THR A 55 1.44 -16.00 -0.01
C THR A 55 1.29 -17.10 1.03
N GLY A 56 0.07 -17.65 1.14
CA GLY A 56 -0.26 -18.77 2.04
C GLY A 56 -0.07 -18.44 3.52
N ASP A 57 0.38 -19.41 4.30
CA ASP A 57 0.53 -19.30 5.77
C ASP A 57 1.47 -18.17 6.20
N LYS A 58 2.39 -17.74 5.32
CA LYS A 58 3.31 -16.62 5.57
C LYS A 58 2.60 -15.27 5.72
N GLN A 59 1.31 -15.16 5.37
CA GLN A 59 0.51 -13.95 5.56
C GLN A 59 0.11 -13.71 7.02
N ASN A 60 0.11 -14.76 7.85
CA ASN A 60 -0.30 -14.69 9.25
C ASN A 60 0.87 -14.36 10.20
N GLU A 61 2.12 -14.44 9.72
CA GLU A 61 3.30 -14.21 10.54
C GLU A 61 3.80 -12.77 10.41
N ILE A 62 3.87 -12.06 11.53
CA ILE A 62 4.46 -10.72 11.64
C ILE A 62 5.92 -10.88 12.07
N ARG A 63 6.85 -10.52 11.18
CA ARG A 63 8.30 -10.44 11.44
C ARG A 63 8.79 -9.01 11.23
N PRO A 64 8.77 -8.18 12.29
CA PRO A 64 9.21 -6.79 12.19
C PRO A 64 10.62 -6.67 11.62
N LYS A 65 10.82 -5.75 10.67
CA LYS A 65 12.13 -5.42 10.09
C LYS A 65 12.28 -3.92 9.93
N TYR A 66 13.53 -3.46 9.89
CA TYR A 66 13.88 -2.07 9.58
C TYR A 66 13.18 -1.02 10.46
N HIS A 67 13.11 -1.27 11.77
CA HIS A 67 12.48 -0.38 12.77
C HIS A 67 12.88 1.09 12.63
N ALA A 68 14.13 1.38 12.27
CA ALA A 68 14.60 2.75 12.06
C ALA A 68 13.84 3.50 10.93
N GLN A 69 13.38 2.78 9.90
CA GLN A 69 12.61 3.39 8.80
C GLN A 69 11.18 3.64 9.20
N TYR A 70 10.56 2.70 9.92
CA TYR A 70 9.25 2.92 10.52
C TYR A 70 9.29 4.09 11.51
N ALA A 71 10.33 4.20 12.33
CA ALA A 71 10.52 5.31 13.26
C ALA A 71 10.63 6.66 12.53
N TRP A 72 11.44 6.72 11.46
CA TRP A 72 11.62 7.91 10.63
C TRP A 72 10.34 8.34 9.90
N ALA A 73 9.53 7.39 9.42
CA ALA A 73 8.36 7.69 8.61
C ALA A 73 7.20 8.26 9.44
N SER A 74 6.60 9.35 8.97
CA SER A 74 5.29 9.85 9.41
C SER A 74 4.14 9.14 8.71
N VAL A 75 4.34 8.72 7.46
CA VAL A 75 3.39 8.00 6.63
C VAL A 75 4.03 6.72 6.10
N ILE A 76 3.34 5.58 6.25
CA ILE A 76 3.71 4.28 5.68
C ILE A 76 2.74 3.98 4.55
N ALA A 77 3.28 3.77 3.34
CA ALA A 77 2.48 3.60 2.13
C ALA A 77 2.92 2.37 1.34
N ASP A 78 2.11 1.31 1.35
CA ASP A 78 2.39 0.06 0.64
C ASP A 78 1.12 -0.84 0.60
N ASP A 79 1.22 -2.01 -0.03
CA ASP A 79 0.24 -3.08 0.10
C ASP A 79 0.16 -3.58 1.56
N PHE A 80 -1.05 -3.83 2.04
CA PHE A 80 -1.26 -4.10 3.45
C PHE A 80 -0.59 -5.40 3.91
N LEU A 81 -0.46 -6.41 3.04
CA LEU A 81 0.22 -7.66 3.42
C LEU A 81 1.71 -7.43 3.67
N TYR A 82 2.37 -6.55 2.91
CA TYR A 82 3.77 -6.19 3.18
C TYR A 82 3.92 -5.38 4.45
N ILE A 83 3.01 -4.42 4.67
CA ILE A 83 2.99 -3.63 5.91
C ILE A 83 2.83 -4.56 7.11
N LYS A 84 1.81 -5.43 7.10
CA LYS A 84 1.50 -6.38 8.17
C LYS A 84 2.68 -7.30 8.47
N LYS A 85 3.29 -7.87 7.43
CA LYS A 85 4.45 -8.78 7.55
C LYS A 85 5.61 -8.16 8.34
N HIS A 86 5.82 -6.85 8.22
CA HIS A 86 6.95 -6.16 8.85
C HIS A 86 6.55 -5.15 9.93
N LEU A 87 5.29 -5.19 10.36
CA LEU A 87 4.70 -4.20 11.26
C LEU A 87 5.35 -4.21 12.64
N PRO A 88 6.00 -3.12 13.08
CA PRO A 88 6.53 -3.00 14.43
C PRO A 88 5.42 -3.01 15.49
N GLU A 89 5.76 -3.36 16.73
CA GLU A 89 4.84 -3.34 17.88
C GLU A 89 4.30 -1.94 18.22
N ARG A 90 4.98 -0.88 17.77
CA ARG A 90 4.71 0.51 18.13
C ARG A 90 4.74 1.41 16.90
N MET A 91 3.63 2.08 16.64
CA MET A 91 3.36 2.90 15.45
C MET A 91 2.66 4.22 15.82
N GLU A 92 2.89 4.72 17.03
CA GLU A 92 2.17 5.86 17.60
C GLU A 92 2.22 7.09 16.71
N GLY A 93 1.05 7.68 16.46
CA GLY A 93 0.91 8.90 15.68
C GLY A 93 1.06 8.72 14.16
N LYS A 94 1.49 7.54 13.69
CA LYS A 94 1.79 7.30 12.28
C LYS A 94 0.53 7.11 11.45
N ILE A 95 0.60 7.48 10.18
CA ILE A 95 -0.47 7.28 9.20
C ILE A 95 -0.12 6.08 8.33
N VAL A 96 -1.07 5.18 8.12
CA VAL A 96 -0.94 4.05 7.19
C VAL A 96 -1.83 4.31 5.97
N VAL A 97 -1.23 4.31 4.77
CA VAL A 97 -1.93 4.45 3.49
C VAL A 97 -1.78 3.16 2.71
N THR A 98 -2.87 2.45 2.44
CA THR A 98 -2.79 1.07 1.96
C THR A 98 -4.02 0.64 1.16
N ASN A 99 -4.18 -0.65 0.93
CA ASN A 99 -5.27 -1.30 0.21
C ASN A 99 -5.71 -2.57 0.98
N THR A 100 -6.75 -3.26 0.51
CA THR A 100 -7.03 -4.67 0.87
C THR A 100 -7.17 -5.03 2.37
N THR A 101 -7.46 -4.07 3.25
CA THR A 101 -7.66 -4.28 4.71
C THR A 101 -9.03 -4.89 5.08
N THR A 102 -9.04 -5.66 6.18
CA THR A 102 -10.23 -6.19 6.86
C THR A 102 -10.56 -5.43 8.17
N PRO A 103 -11.64 -5.76 8.90
CA PRO A 103 -11.88 -5.25 10.25
C PRO A 103 -10.80 -5.65 11.27
N GLU A 104 -10.30 -6.89 11.21
CA GLU A 104 -9.24 -7.39 12.10
C GLU A 104 -7.94 -6.61 11.90
N ASP A 105 -7.67 -6.22 10.65
CA ASP A 105 -6.52 -5.40 10.31
C ASP A 105 -6.64 -3.98 10.89
N ILE A 106 -7.86 -3.42 10.96
CA ILE A 106 -8.11 -2.15 11.65
C ILE A 106 -7.78 -2.28 13.13
N GLU A 107 -8.28 -3.33 13.79
CA GLU A 107 -8.01 -3.56 15.22
C GLU A 107 -6.52 -3.74 15.49
N LEU A 108 -5.82 -4.48 14.62
CA LEU A 108 -4.36 -4.62 14.69
C LEU A 108 -3.67 -3.25 14.62
N LEU A 109 -4.00 -2.42 13.61
CA LEU A 109 -3.38 -1.10 13.47
C LEU A 109 -3.72 -0.17 14.64
N ARG A 110 -4.95 -0.22 15.16
CA ARG A 110 -5.37 0.52 16.34
C ARG A 110 -4.55 0.12 17.57
N ALA A 111 -4.38 -1.19 17.80
CA ALA A 111 -3.59 -1.71 18.91
C ALA A 111 -2.11 -1.31 18.83
N ARG A 112 -1.58 -1.09 17.62
CA ARG A 112 -0.20 -0.60 17.40
C ARG A 112 -0.07 0.92 17.55
N GLY A 113 -1.16 1.66 17.78
CA GLY A 113 -1.13 3.12 17.98
C GLY A 113 -1.15 3.95 16.69
N VAL A 114 -1.44 3.35 15.54
CA VAL A 114 -1.60 4.09 14.27
C VAL A 114 -2.68 5.14 14.45
N SER A 115 -2.43 6.37 13.99
CA SER A 115 -3.37 7.49 14.12
C SER A 115 -4.48 7.45 13.08
N HIS A 116 -4.11 7.22 11.81
CA HIS A 116 -5.04 7.18 10.69
C HIS A 116 -4.73 6.03 9.74
N LEU A 117 -5.79 5.40 9.25
CA LEU A 117 -5.76 4.48 8.12
C LEU A 117 -6.42 5.17 6.91
N VAL A 118 -5.71 5.20 5.79
CA VAL A 118 -6.24 5.66 4.50
C VAL A 118 -6.22 4.51 3.51
N THR A 119 -7.36 4.17 2.91
CA THR A 119 -7.42 3.14 1.87
C THR A 119 -7.48 3.76 0.48
N SER A 120 -6.64 3.27 -0.43
CA SER A 120 -6.57 3.73 -1.82
C SER A 120 -7.83 3.43 -2.65
N THR A 121 -8.67 2.50 -2.17
CA THR A 121 -10.00 2.19 -2.71
C THR A 121 -11.05 2.41 -1.62
N PRO A 122 -12.32 2.62 -1.98
CA PRO A 122 -13.41 2.62 -1.00
C PRO A 122 -13.48 1.29 -0.24
N ARG A 123 -14.03 1.35 0.98
CA ARG A 123 -14.42 0.16 1.74
C ARG A 123 -15.85 -0.23 1.39
N LEU A 124 -16.05 -1.46 0.96
CA LEU A 124 -17.36 -2.06 0.68
C LEU A 124 -17.58 -3.18 1.70
N ASP A 125 -18.73 -3.17 2.38
CA ASP A 125 -19.07 -4.13 3.45
C ASP A 125 -17.96 -4.32 4.49
N GLY A 126 -17.35 -3.20 4.92
CA GLY A 126 -16.32 -3.20 5.94
C GLY A 126 -14.93 -3.65 5.47
N ARG A 127 -14.69 -3.88 4.17
CA ARG A 127 -13.37 -4.24 3.61
C ARG A 127 -12.97 -3.35 2.46
N SER A 128 -11.67 -3.06 2.32
CA SER A 128 -11.14 -2.48 1.08
C SER A 128 -10.68 -3.59 0.14
N PHE A 129 -10.65 -3.32 -1.17
CA PHE A 129 -10.23 -4.27 -2.19
C PHE A 129 -8.94 -3.80 -2.88
N GLY A 130 -8.27 -4.71 -3.58
CA GLY A 130 -7.09 -4.36 -4.36
C GLY A 130 -7.46 -3.43 -5.52
N THR A 131 -6.59 -2.48 -5.84
CA THR A 131 -6.77 -1.55 -6.97
C THR A 131 -7.00 -2.29 -8.29
N ASN A 132 -6.31 -3.41 -8.49
CA ASN A 132 -6.48 -4.29 -9.65
C ASN A 132 -7.91 -4.84 -9.80
N VAL A 133 -8.56 -5.25 -8.70
CA VAL A 133 -9.94 -5.75 -8.70
C VAL A 133 -10.90 -4.62 -9.03
N MET A 134 -10.71 -3.45 -8.41
CA MET A 134 -11.54 -2.28 -8.67
C MET A 134 -11.43 -1.81 -10.12
N GLU A 135 -10.21 -1.72 -10.67
CA GLU A 135 -9.98 -1.37 -12.07
C GLU A 135 -10.58 -2.40 -13.02
N ALA A 136 -10.43 -3.71 -12.74
CA ALA A 136 -11.04 -4.76 -13.55
C ALA A 136 -12.57 -4.67 -13.58
N ALA A 137 -13.20 -4.37 -12.44
CA ALA A 137 -14.65 -4.15 -12.35
C ALA A 137 -15.08 -2.95 -13.20
N LEU A 138 -14.36 -1.82 -13.12
CA LEU A 138 -14.64 -0.64 -13.94
C LEU A 138 -14.48 -0.93 -15.45
N VAL A 139 -13.42 -1.64 -15.84
CA VAL A 139 -13.19 -2.04 -17.24
C VAL A 139 -14.34 -2.94 -17.74
N ALA A 140 -14.76 -3.91 -16.93
CA ALA A 140 -15.87 -4.80 -17.28
C ALA A 140 -17.20 -4.05 -17.42
N LEU A 141 -17.53 -3.17 -16.45
CA LEU A 141 -18.73 -2.34 -16.47
C LEU A 141 -18.77 -1.38 -17.64
N ALA A 142 -17.64 -0.81 -18.03
CA ALA A 142 -17.56 0.10 -19.17
C ALA A 142 -17.83 -0.60 -20.52
N GLY A 143 -17.60 -1.92 -20.61
CA GLY A 143 -17.92 -2.71 -21.80
C GLY A 143 -17.16 -2.32 -23.07
N LYS A 144 -16.06 -1.55 -22.96
CA LYS A 144 -15.35 -0.97 -24.12
C LYS A 144 -14.44 -1.94 -24.87
N GLY A 145 -14.24 -3.16 -24.35
CA GLY A 145 -13.34 -4.16 -24.93
C GLY A 145 -11.87 -3.74 -24.97
N ARG A 146 -11.48 -2.71 -24.21
CA ARG A 146 -10.12 -2.18 -24.09
C ARG A 146 -9.88 -1.66 -22.67
N ALA A 147 -8.61 -1.44 -22.34
CA ALA A 147 -8.26 -0.72 -21.11
C ALA A 147 -8.88 0.69 -21.11
N LEU A 148 -9.30 1.12 -19.92
CA LEU A 148 -9.79 2.48 -19.69
C LEU A 148 -8.61 3.44 -19.50
N THR A 149 -8.80 4.68 -19.97
CA THR A 149 -7.89 5.79 -19.68
C THR A 149 -8.09 6.28 -18.24
N ASN A 150 -7.08 6.97 -17.68
CA ASN A 150 -7.19 7.55 -16.34
C ASN A 150 -8.39 8.51 -16.21
N ALA A 151 -8.71 9.26 -17.27
CA ALA A 151 -9.86 10.16 -17.27
C ALA A 151 -11.20 9.40 -17.23
N GLU A 152 -11.31 8.27 -17.95
CA GLU A 152 -12.49 7.40 -17.92
C GLU A 152 -12.65 6.77 -16.53
N ILE A 153 -11.57 6.25 -15.95
CA ILE A 153 -11.57 5.68 -14.59
C ILE A 153 -11.99 6.74 -13.57
N ALA A 154 -11.37 7.93 -13.61
CA ALA A 154 -11.70 9.02 -12.69
C ALA A 154 -13.15 9.48 -12.82
N GLY A 155 -13.69 9.56 -14.05
CA GLY A 155 -15.09 9.90 -14.29
C GLY A 155 -16.05 8.87 -13.71
N MET A 156 -15.76 7.57 -13.87
CA MET A 156 -16.58 6.49 -13.31
C MET A 156 -16.52 6.47 -11.77
N LEU A 157 -15.32 6.63 -11.19
CA LEU A 157 -15.16 6.71 -9.73
C LEU A 157 -15.92 7.89 -9.15
N GLY A 158 -15.85 9.07 -9.79
CA GLY A 158 -16.59 10.26 -9.37
C GLY A 158 -18.10 10.10 -9.48
N ALA A 159 -18.59 9.47 -10.55
CA ALA A 159 -20.03 9.21 -10.73
C ALA A 159 -20.60 8.22 -9.69
N ALA A 160 -19.76 7.32 -9.18
CA ALA A 160 -20.14 6.32 -8.19
C ALA A 160 -19.80 6.74 -6.74
N ASP A 161 -19.33 7.97 -6.52
CA ASP A 161 -18.86 8.49 -5.23
C ASP A 161 -17.82 7.56 -4.55
N MET A 162 -16.97 6.94 -5.38
CA MET A 162 -15.97 5.98 -4.93
C MET A 162 -14.69 6.70 -4.51
N LEU A 163 -14.70 7.18 -3.27
CA LEU A 163 -13.59 7.91 -2.67
C LEU A 163 -12.68 7.00 -1.82
N PRO A 164 -11.41 7.38 -1.64
CA PRO A 164 -10.57 6.83 -0.58
C PRO A 164 -11.27 6.93 0.78
N THR A 165 -11.11 5.91 1.62
CA THR A 165 -11.62 5.98 3.00
C THR A 165 -10.52 6.51 3.91
N VAL A 166 -10.86 7.46 4.79
CA VAL A 166 -9.97 7.96 5.85
C VAL A 166 -10.61 7.60 7.19
N LEU A 167 -9.90 6.81 8.00
CA LEU A 167 -10.35 6.37 9.32
C LEU A 167 -9.38 6.89 10.37
N ALA A 168 -9.87 7.69 11.32
CA ALA A 168 -9.17 7.95 12.57
C ALA A 168 -9.24 6.67 13.43
N LEU A 169 -8.08 6.20 13.88
CA LEU A 169 -7.96 4.97 14.67
C LEU A 169 -7.75 5.25 16.16
N GLN A 170 -7.23 6.44 16.50
CA GLN A 170 -7.11 6.93 17.86
C GLN A 170 -8.07 8.11 18.06
N GLU A 171 -8.57 8.27 19.28
CA GLU A 171 -9.27 9.49 19.67
C GLU A 171 -8.28 10.65 19.73
N SER A 172 -8.66 11.81 19.21
CA SER A 172 -7.89 13.03 19.42
C SER A 172 -7.86 13.33 20.92
N GLU A 173 -6.68 13.38 21.54
CA GLU A 173 -6.56 13.98 22.88
C GLU A 173 -7.13 15.42 22.78
N LYS A 174 -8.21 15.67 23.53
CA LYS A 174 -8.82 16.99 23.67
C LYS A 174 -8.02 17.87 24.61
#